data_AF-A0A7K2W9D4-F1
#
_entry.id   AF-A0A7K2W9D4-F1
#
_cell.length_a   1.000
_cell.length_b   1.000
_cell.length_c   1.000
_cell.angle_alpha   90.00
_cell.angle_beta   90.00
_cell.angle_gamma   90.00
#
_symmetry.space_group_name_H-M   'P 1'
#
loop_
_entity.id
_entity.type
_entity.pdbx_description
1 polymer ?
#
loop_
_entity_poly.entity_id
_entity_poly.type
_entity_poly.pdbx_seq_one_letter_code
_entity_poly.pdbx_strand_id
1 'polypeptide(L)'
;MKPLLEIVLKAFIGGLFVVVFALVAETVQPKRLAGIFAAAPSVALGGLILTVVFKGNQDAAAAARGMVAGAPAFTAYCLVDVPALGRFGAMRGSVAALVVWFAAAAALAFAVAP
;
A
#
# COMPACT_ATOMS: atom_id res chain seq x y z
N MET A 1 14.84 10.07 22.30
CA MET A 1 15.81 9.52 21.31
C MET A 1 15.25 8.33 20.51
N LYS A 2 14.52 7.39 21.14
CA LYS A 2 13.85 6.26 20.47
C LYS A 2 12.97 6.62 19.25
N PRO A 3 12.12 7.67 19.26
CA PRO A 3 11.24 7.96 18.11
C PRO A 3 11.98 8.56 16.91
N LEU A 4 13.03 9.36 17.13
CA LEU A 4 13.84 9.91 16.05
C LEU A 4 14.58 8.80 15.32
N LEU A 5 15.16 7.85 16.06
CA LEU A 5 15.83 6.68 15.49
C LEU A 5 14.85 5.83 14.67
N GLU A 6 13.62 5.62 15.16
CA GLU A 6 12.58 4.89 14.43
C GLU A 6 12.21 5.59 13.11
N ILE A 7 12.02 6.91 13.11
CA ILE A 7 11.68 7.69 11.90
C ILE A 7 12.83 7.65 10.89
N VAL A 8 14.06 7.85 11.35
CA VAL A 8 15.26 7.76 10.49
C VAL A 8 15.37 6.36 9.90
N LEU A 9 15.15 5.31 10.70
CA LEU A 9 15.22 3.94 10.22
C LEU A 9 14.10 3.62 9.22
N LYS A 10 12.88 4.16 9.40
CA LYS A 10 11.79 4.10 8.41
C LYS A 10 12.21 4.73 7.08
N ALA A 11 12.81 5.91 7.12
CA ALA A 11 13.26 6.60 5.91
C ALA A 11 14.36 5.82 5.18
N PHE A 12 15.36 5.33 5.92
CA PHE A 12 16.47 4.56 5.33
C PHE A 12 16.04 3.21 4.78
N ILE A 13 15.32 2.40 5.55
CA ILE A 13 14.88 1.07 5.11
C ILE A 13 13.86 1.20 3.98
N GLY A 14 12.89 2.11 4.09
CA GLY A 14 11.92 2.38 3.04
C GLY A 14 12.61 2.83 1.75
N GLY A 15 13.53 3.78 1.83
CA GLY A 15 14.30 4.26 0.69
C GLY A 15 15.17 3.18 0.05
N LEU A 16 15.84 2.35 0.85
CA LEU A 16 16.64 1.23 0.36
C LEU A 16 15.79 0.23 -0.44
N PHE A 17 14.64 -0.15 0.11
CA PHE A 17 13.72 -1.03 -0.62
C PHE A 17 13.22 -0.38 -1.91
N VAL A 18 12.86 0.91 -1.90
CA VAL A 18 12.43 1.61 -3.12
C VAL A 18 13.49 1.51 -4.22
N VAL A 19 14.77 1.68 -3.89
CA VAL A 19 15.86 1.53 -4.87
C VAL A 19 15.96 0.09 -5.37
N VAL A 20 15.95 -0.90 -4.47
CA VAL A 20 16.04 -2.33 -4.85
C VAL A 20 14.88 -2.72 -5.76
N PHE A 21 13.63 -2.39 -5.39
CA PHE A 21 12.46 -2.72 -6.19
C PHE A 21 12.38 -1.90 -7.48
N ALA A 22 12.88 -0.68 -7.52
CA ALA A 22 12.99 0.09 -8.77
C ALA A 22 13.93 -0.61 -9.76
N LEU A 23 15.11 -1.05 -9.31
CA LEU A 23 16.05 -1.80 -10.15
C LEU A 23 15.43 -3.11 -10.68
N VAL A 24 14.73 -3.84 -9.82
CA VAL A 24 14.01 -5.05 -10.24
C VAL A 24 12.92 -4.71 -11.24
N ALA A 25 12.13 -3.67 -10.99
CA ALA A 25 11.01 -3.31 -11.86
C ALA A 25 11.47 -2.74 -13.21
N GLU A 26 12.69 -2.21 -13.31
CA GLU A 26 13.31 -1.88 -14.61
C GLU A 26 13.55 -3.14 -15.46
N THR A 27 13.70 -4.32 -14.89
CA THR A 27 13.83 -5.56 -15.68
C THR A 27 12.50 -6.05 -16.26
N VAL A 28 11.37 -5.49 -15.80
CA VAL A 28 10.01 -5.94 -16.14
C VAL A 28 9.36 -4.98 -17.15
N GLN A 29 8.66 -5.55 -18.14
CA GLN A 29 7.78 -4.81 -19.05
C GLN A 29 6.32 -5.03 -18.65
N PRO A 30 5.45 -4.00 -18.70
CA PRO A 30 5.69 -2.64 -19.20
C PRO A 30 6.30 -1.67 -18.17
N LYS A 31 7.25 -0.82 -18.62
CA LYS A 31 7.97 0.17 -17.78
C LYS A 31 7.08 1.11 -16.96
N ARG A 32 5.86 1.39 -17.42
CA ARG A 32 4.88 2.23 -16.68
C ARG A 32 4.53 1.70 -15.30
N LEU A 33 4.71 0.39 -15.06
CA LEU A 33 4.43 -0.22 -13.77
C LEU A 33 5.62 -0.14 -12.81
N ALA A 34 6.80 0.30 -13.26
CA ALA A 34 8.01 0.32 -12.45
C ALA A 34 7.85 1.16 -11.19
N GLY A 35 7.20 2.32 -11.28
CA GLY A 35 6.93 3.16 -10.11
C GLY A 35 5.98 2.52 -9.10
N ILE A 36 4.89 1.88 -9.56
CA ILE A 36 3.90 1.23 -8.69
C ILE A 36 4.50 0.00 -8.02
N PHE A 37 5.23 -0.83 -8.77
CA PHE A 37 5.96 -1.99 -8.24
C PHE A 37 7.14 -1.60 -7.34
N ALA A 38 7.75 -0.44 -7.52
CA ALA A 38 8.80 0.03 -6.62
C ALA A 38 8.23 0.57 -5.30
N ALA A 39 7.10 1.28 -5.33
CA ALA A 39 6.56 1.93 -4.15
C ALA A 39 5.80 0.97 -3.23
N ALA A 40 4.83 0.20 -3.76
CA ALA A 40 3.91 -0.57 -2.93
C ALA A 40 4.58 -1.68 -2.08
N PRO A 41 5.36 -2.62 -2.66
CA PRO A 41 6.01 -3.67 -1.87
C PRO A 41 7.13 -3.13 -0.96
N SER A 42 7.82 -2.05 -1.36
CA SER A 42 8.87 -1.43 -0.53
C SER A 42 8.31 -0.86 0.76
N VAL A 43 7.21 -0.13 0.68
CA VAL A 43 6.54 0.43 1.86
C VAL A 43 5.95 -0.68 2.73
N ALA A 44 5.37 -1.72 2.12
CA ALA A 44 4.84 -2.87 2.85
C ALA A 44 5.94 -3.62 3.62
N LEU A 45 7.05 -3.99 2.96
CA LEU A 45 8.16 -4.72 3.57
C LEU A 45 8.87 -3.88 4.63
N GLY A 46 9.23 -2.63 4.31
CA GLY A 46 9.86 -1.73 5.27
C GLY A 46 8.96 -1.49 6.50
N GLY A 47 7.67 -1.27 6.26
CA GLY A 47 6.68 -1.11 7.32
C GLY A 47 6.54 -2.34 8.22
N LEU A 48 6.44 -3.53 7.65
CA LEU A 48 6.31 -4.79 8.41
C LEU A 48 7.57 -5.12 9.20
N ILE A 49 8.76 -5.01 8.60
CA ILE A 49 10.04 -5.25 9.28
C ILE A 49 10.15 -4.33 10.50
N LEU A 50 9.87 -3.04 10.32
CA LEU A 50 9.96 -2.07 11.41
C LEU A 50 8.87 -2.28 12.46
N THR A 51 7.69 -2.75 12.06
CA THR A 51 6.63 -3.13 13.01
C THR A 51 7.08 -4.33 13.85
N VAL A 52 7.69 -5.35 13.25
CA VAL A 52 8.25 -6.48 14.01
C VAL A 52 9.32 -6.00 14.99
N VAL A 53 10.24 -5.13 14.55
CA VAL A 53 11.36 -4.63 15.38
C VAL A 53 10.89 -3.76 16.54
N PHE A 54 9.95 -2.85 16.31
CA PHE A 54 9.57 -1.84 17.32
C PHE A 54 8.30 -2.18 18.10
N LYS A 55 7.39 -2.96 17.52
CA LYS A 55 6.07 -3.26 18.09
C LYS A 55 5.84 -4.76 18.33
N GLY A 56 6.62 -5.62 17.69
CA GLY A 56 6.55 -7.07 17.87
C GLY A 56 5.67 -7.79 16.86
N ASN A 57 5.65 -9.13 16.97
CA ASN A 57 5.08 -10.01 15.94
C ASN A 57 3.54 -9.97 15.86
N GLN A 58 2.87 -9.73 16.99
CA GLN A 58 1.40 -9.61 17.05
C GLN A 58 0.91 -8.42 16.23
N ASP A 59 1.53 -7.25 16.44
CA ASP A 59 1.20 -6.02 15.71
C ASP A 59 1.55 -6.13 14.23
N ALA A 60 2.67 -6.79 13.91
CA ALA A 60 3.04 -7.06 12.51
C ALA A 60 2.04 -8.00 11.82
N ALA A 61 1.56 -9.04 12.52
CA ALA A 61 0.55 -9.95 11.98
C ALA A 61 -0.82 -9.25 11.80
N ALA A 62 -1.20 -8.35 12.70
CA ALA A 62 -2.39 -7.51 12.52
C ALA A 62 -2.24 -6.56 11.31
N ALA A 63 -1.09 -5.89 11.18
CA ALA A 63 -0.80 -5.04 10.03
C ALA A 63 -0.81 -5.81 8.70
N ALA A 64 -0.19 -7.01 8.66
CA ALA A 64 -0.16 -7.86 7.49
C ALA A 64 -1.57 -8.32 7.07
N ARG A 65 -2.42 -8.72 8.03
CA ARG A 65 -3.83 -9.05 7.76
C ARG A 65 -4.58 -7.85 7.17
N GLY A 66 -4.35 -6.65 7.71
CA GLY A 66 -4.90 -5.41 7.16
C GLY A 66 -4.46 -5.14 5.72
N MET A 67 -3.18 -5.37 5.40
CA MET A 67 -2.66 -5.25 4.03
C MET A 67 -3.32 -6.25 3.07
N VAL A 68 -3.48 -7.50 3.50
CA VAL A 68 -4.14 -8.56 2.70
C VAL A 68 -5.61 -8.23 2.44
N ALA A 69 -6.34 -7.75 3.45
CA ALA A 69 -7.74 -7.32 3.30
C ALA A 69 -7.86 -6.04 2.43
N GLY A 70 -6.89 -5.13 2.52
CA GLY A 70 -6.87 -3.88 1.75
C GLY A 70 -6.55 -4.07 0.27
N ALA A 71 -5.80 -5.12 -0.10
CA ALA A 71 -5.41 -5.40 -1.49
C ALA A 71 -6.60 -5.58 -2.47
N PRO A 72 -7.61 -6.42 -2.19
CA PRO A 72 -8.80 -6.52 -3.04
C PRO A 72 -9.63 -5.23 -3.05
N ALA A 73 -9.71 -4.49 -1.93
CA ALA A 73 -10.37 -3.19 -1.90
C ALA A 73 -9.68 -2.18 -2.83
N PHE A 74 -8.35 -2.12 -2.81
CA PHE A 74 -7.56 -1.26 -3.70
C PHE A 74 -7.68 -1.70 -5.17
N THR A 75 -7.85 -3.00 -5.42
CA THR A 75 -8.15 -3.48 -6.76
C THR A 75 -9.50 -2.95 -7.25
N ALA A 76 -10.54 -2.99 -6.41
CA ALA A 76 -11.84 -2.41 -6.71
C ALA A 76 -11.76 -0.89 -6.96
N TYR A 77 -10.97 -0.17 -6.16
CA TYR A 77 -10.65 1.24 -6.39
C TYR A 77 -10.14 1.46 -7.82
N CYS A 78 -9.07 0.76 -8.22
CA CYS A 78 -8.46 0.95 -9.55
C CYS A 78 -9.44 0.61 -10.69
N LEU A 79 -10.28 -0.41 -10.52
CA LEU A 79 -11.27 -0.79 -11.53
C LEU A 79 -12.38 0.26 -11.70
N VAL A 80 -12.74 0.98 -10.63
CA VAL A 80 -13.74 2.05 -10.69
C VAL A 80 -13.13 3.36 -11.14
N ASP A 81 -11.92 3.67 -10.69
CA ASP A 81 -11.24 4.95 -10.97
C ASP A 81 -11.03 5.16 -12.47
N VAL A 82 -10.50 4.16 -13.18
CA VAL A 82 -10.19 4.26 -14.62
C VAL A 82 -11.41 4.69 -15.47
N PRO A 83 -12.58 4.04 -15.42
CA PRO A 83 -13.75 4.48 -16.17
C PRO A 83 -14.41 5.74 -15.59
N ALA A 84 -14.35 5.94 -14.26
CA ALA A 84 -14.97 7.10 -13.63
C ALA A 84 -14.24 8.42 -13.98
N LEU A 85 -12.91 8.38 -14.07
CA LEU A 85 -12.09 9.51 -14.48
C LEU A 85 -12.46 9.99 -15.89
N GLY A 86 -12.66 9.04 -16.82
CA GLY A 86 -13.03 9.34 -18.20
C GLY A 86 -14.45 9.86 -18.38
N ARG A 87 -15.39 9.50 -17.48
CA ARG A 87 -16.82 9.87 -17.59
C ARG A 87 -17.20 11.12 -16.83
N PHE A 88 -16.67 11.30 -15.62
CA PHE A 88 -17.12 12.33 -14.68
C PHE A 88 -16.07 13.40 -14.40
N GLY A 89 -14.89 13.29 -15.02
CA GLY A 89 -13.74 14.15 -14.77
C GLY A 89 -12.97 13.75 -13.51
N ALA A 90 -11.77 14.30 -13.37
CA ALA A 90 -10.81 13.87 -12.33
C ALA A 90 -11.38 13.93 -10.91
N MET A 91 -12.00 15.06 -10.52
CA MET A 91 -12.46 15.24 -9.14
C MET A 91 -13.59 14.28 -8.76
N ARG A 92 -14.63 14.18 -9.57
CA ARG A 92 -15.78 13.30 -9.28
C ARG A 92 -15.41 11.82 -9.42
N GLY A 93 -14.56 11.48 -10.39
CA GLY A 93 -14.03 10.13 -10.56
C GLY A 93 -13.24 9.66 -9.34
N SER A 94 -12.29 10.47 -8.88
CA SER A 94 -11.47 10.12 -7.70
C SER A 94 -12.28 10.06 -6.42
N VAL A 95 -13.27 10.95 -6.21
CA VAL A 95 -14.17 10.86 -5.04
C VAL A 95 -14.98 9.57 -5.07
N ALA A 96 -15.56 9.20 -6.22
CA ALA A 96 -16.32 7.96 -6.34
C ALA A 96 -15.44 6.72 -6.09
N ALA A 97 -14.23 6.71 -6.66
CA ALA A 97 -13.28 5.63 -6.44
C ALA A 97 -12.89 5.53 -4.95
N LEU A 98 -12.59 6.66 -4.28
CA LEU A 98 -12.28 6.68 -2.85
C LEU A 98 -13.44 6.13 -2.01
N VAL A 99 -14.69 6.51 -2.32
CA VAL A 99 -15.87 5.98 -1.62
C VAL A 99 -15.97 4.46 -1.79
N VAL A 100 -15.76 3.94 -3.00
CA VAL A 100 -15.75 2.49 -3.25
C VAL A 100 -14.64 1.81 -2.48
N TRP A 101 -13.44 2.40 -2.44
CA TRP A 101 -12.32 1.86 -1.68
C TRP A 101 -12.63 1.76 -0.19
N PHE A 102 -13.11 2.86 0.42
CA PHE A 102 -13.47 2.88 1.84
C PHE A 102 -14.58 1.88 2.15
N ALA A 103 -15.61 1.79 1.31
CA ALA A 103 -16.70 0.84 1.49
C ALA A 103 -16.23 -0.61 1.40
N ALA A 104 -15.43 -0.94 0.38
CA ALA A 104 -14.88 -2.29 0.20
C ALA A 104 -13.89 -2.66 1.32
N ALA A 105 -13.01 -1.74 1.70
CA ALA A 105 -12.05 -1.95 2.78
C ALA A 105 -12.76 -2.14 4.12
N ALA A 106 -13.79 -1.35 4.42
CA ALA A 106 -14.59 -1.53 5.62
C ALA A 106 -15.30 -2.89 5.61
N ALA A 107 -16.00 -3.24 4.53
CA ALA A 107 -16.71 -4.51 4.43
C ALA A 107 -15.78 -5.72 4.61
N LEU A 108 -14.60 -5.69 3.98
CA LEU A 108 -13.60 -6.75 4.12
C LEU A 108 -12.93 -6.77 5.49
N ALA A 109 -12.68 -5.60 6.07
CA ALA A 109 -12.18 -5.51 7.44
C ALA A 109 -13.19 -6.09 8.44
N PHE A 110 -14.49 -5.82 8.28
CA PHE A 110 -15.54 -6.43 9.10
C PHE A 110 -15.63 -7.95 8.90
N ALA A 111 -15.47 -8.44 7.66
CA ALA A 111 -15.51 -9.87 7.37
C ALA A 111 -14.27 -10.64 7.87
N VAL A 112 -13.12 -9.97 8.00
CA VAL A 112 -11.83 -10.56 8.43
C VAL A 112 -11.50 -10.21 9.89
N ALA A 113 -12.29 -9.35 10.54
CA ALA A 113 -12.15 -9.01 11.93
C ALA A 113 -12.36 -10.27 12.80
N PRO A 114 -11.41 -10.62 13.70
CA PRO A 114 -11.58 -11.71 14.65
C PRO A 114 -12.64 -11.40 15.72
#